data_AF-A0A1Z8N6M0-F1
#
_entry.id   AF-A0A1Z8N6M0-F1
#
_cell.length_a   1.000
_cell.length_b   1.000
_cell.length_c   1.000
_cell.angle_alpha   90.00
_cell.angle_beta   90.00
_cell.angle_gamma   90.00
#
_symmetry.space_group_name_H-M   'P 1'
#
loop_
_entity.id
_entity.type
_entity.pdbx_description
1 polymer ?
#
loop_
_entity_poly.entity_id
_entity_poly.type
_entity_poly.pdbx_seq_one_letter_code
_entity_poly.pdbx_strand_id
1 'polypeptide(L)'
;MSMDWQQLLEVASEAADAGGNVLSAHWRSLNQIRSKGRPGDLVTEADLAAEAAVLQVLAERTPDIGVLAEESGLSQGSSEELQWCVDPLDGTTNYAHGFPFFACSVGLLHLGRPILGSVVAPGVQQHYRGGRGLGATCNGEPLQVSSCSALSDALLVTGFAYDRREVVDNNYSEFCHFSHITHGVRRGGAASLDLAFVAAGSLDGYWERGLQPWDLAAGVALVEAAGGVVCDYSGQPLDLSNGRVLACPEALQSALIDGLAQCKPLPPELYNASIPPATS
;
A
#
# COMPACT_ATOMS: atom_id res chain seq x y z
N MET A 1 -0.53 -11.04 -29.08
CA MET A 1 -1.20 -12.05 -28.23
C MET A 1 -2.10 -11.30 -27.27
N SER A 2 -3.37 -11.68 -27.11
CA SER A 2 -4.21 -11.07 -26.06
C SER A 2 -3.59 -11.43 -24.72
N MET A 3 -3.24 -10.44 -23.90
CA MET A 3 -2.77 -10.68 -22.53
C MET A 3 -3.88 -11.34 -21.73
N ASP A 4 -3.59 -12.49 -21.14
CA ASP A 4 -4.50 -13.17 -20.24
C ASP A 4 -4.32 -12.61 -18.82
N TRP A 5 -5.12 -11.59 -18.50
CA TRP A 5 -5.10 -10.94 -17.18
C TRP A 5 -5.48 -11.90 -16.05
N GLN A 6 -6.31 -12.91 -16.32
CA GLN A 6 -6.66 -13.91 -15.31
C GLN A 6 -5.42 -14.74 -14.97
N GLN A 7 -4.68 -15.22 -15.98
CA GLN A 7 -3.45 -15.98 -15.77
C GLN A 7 -2.40 -15.17 -14.99
N LEU A 8 -2.24 -13.88 -15.30
CA LEU A 8 -1.32 -13.01 -14.57
C LEU A 8 -1.77 -12.74 -13.13
N LEU A 9 -3.08 -12.64 -12.86
CA LEU A 9 -3.60 -12.54 -11.50
C LEU A 9 -3.34 -13.83 -10.69
N GLU A 10 -3.42 -15.02 -11.30
CA GLU A 10 -3.01 -16.27 -10.64
C GLU A 10 -1.52 -16.24 -10.26
N VAL A 11 -0.64 -15.77 -11.15
CA VAL A 11 0.80 -15.62 -10.87
C VAL A 11 1.04 -14.64 -9.71
N ALA A 12 0.36 -13.48 -9.71
CA ALA A 12 0.46 -12.51 -8.62
C ALA A 12 0.04 -13.11 -7.27
N SER A 13 -1.00 -13.94 -7.29
CA SER A 13 -1.55 -14.59 -6.09
C SER A 13 -0.58 -15.63 -5.54
N GLU A 14 -0.05 -16.50 -6.40
CA GLU A 14 0.95 -17.51 -6.04
C GLU A 14 2.23 -16.89 -5.49
N ALA A 15 2.69 -15.79 -6.10
CA ALA A 15 3.87 -15.08 -5.64
C ALA A 15 3.64 -14.43 -4.25
N ALA A 16 2.51 -13.74 -4.06
CA ALA A 16 2.15 -13.15 -2.76
C ALA A 16 1.96 -14.22 -1.67
N ASP A 17 1.38 -15.38 -2.00
CA ASP A 17 1.24 -16.52 -1.08
C ASP A 17 2.60 -17.08 -0.67
N ALA A 18 3.54 -17.19 -1.61
CA ALA A 18 4.90 -17.64 -1.31
C ALA A 18 5.58 -16.71 -0.29
N GLY A 19 5.50 -15.39 -0.49
CA GLY A 19 6.00 -14.40 0.47
C GLY A 19 5.26 -14.45 1.81
N GLY A 20 3.92 -14.46 1.78
CA GLY A 20 3.08 -14.53 2.98
C GLY A 20 3.34 -15.77 3.85
N ASN A 21 3.61 -16.93 3.23
CA ASN A 21 3.98 -18.16 3.94
C ASN A 21 5.32 -18.02 4.67
N VAL A 22 6.31 -17.38 4.04
CA VAL A 22 7.60 -17.07 4.68
C VAL A 22 7.38 -16.12 5.86
N LEU A 23 6.63 -15.04 5.66
CA LEU A 23 6.31 -14.09 6.73
C LEU A 23 5.64 -14.78 7.91
N SER A 24 4.67 -15.66 7.66
CA SER A 24 3.99 -16.42 8.71
C SER A 24 4.93 -17.34 9.49
N ALA A 25 5.90 -17.96 8.83
CA ALA A 25 6.86 -18.87 9.46
C ALA A 25 7.86 -18.14 10.37
N HIS A 26 8.26 -16.93 9.98
CA HIS A 26 9.22 -16.10 10.72
C HIS A 26 8.56 -15.21 11.79
N TRP A 27 7.23 -15.06 11.78
CA TRP A 27 6.57 -14.08 12.65
C TRP A 27 6.66 -14.51 14.12
N ARG A 28 7.11 -13.59 14.98
CA ARG A 28 7.39 -13.81 16.42
C ARG A 28 8.52 -14.80 16.73
N SER A 29 9.25 -15.26 15.72
CA SER A 29 10.44 -16.13 15.86
C SER A 29 11.73 -15.44 15.37
N LEU A 30 11.69 -14.12 15.14
CA LEU A 30 12.83 -13.34 14.67
C LEU A 30 13.99 -13.32 15.65
N ASN A 31 15.17 -13.74 15.17
CA ASN A 31 16.41 -13.73 15.94
C ASN A 31 17.24 -12.43 15.76
N GLN A 32 17.05 -11.70 14.66
CA GLN A 32 17.78 -10.47 14.36
C GLN A 32 16.87 -9.43 13.69
N ILE A 33 16.85 -8.22 14.24
CA ILE A 33 16.26 -7.03 13.63
C ILE A 33 17.42 -6.10 13.27
N ARG A 34 17.51 -5.66 12.01
CA ARG A 34 18.51 -4.69 11.56
C ARG A 34 17.81 -3.39 11.15
N SER A 35 18.51 -2.25 11.26
CA SER A 35 18.00 -0.97 10.74
C SER A 35 18.60 -0.70 9.36
N LYS A 36 17.77 -0.22 8.43
CA LYS A 36 18.16 0.22 7.07
C LYS A 36 18.96 1.53 7.04
N GLY A 37 19.22 2.14 8.21
CA GLY A 37 20.13 3.29 8.35
C GLY A 37 19.47 4.57 8.86
N ARG A 38 18.13 4.67 8.82
CA ARG A 38 17.36 5.75 9.48
C ARG A 38 16.60 5.25 10.72
N PRO A 39 16.47 6.05 11.79
CA PRO A 39 15.70 5.66 12.96
C PRO A 39 14.22 5.39 12.65
N GLY A 40 13.83 4.12 12.67
CA GLY A 40 12.46 3.67 12.36
C GLY A 40 12.34 2.91 11.04
N ASP A 41 13.38 2.94 10.21
CA ASP A 41 13.49 2.15 8.98
C ASP A 41 14.19 0.83 9.29
N LEU A 42 13.43 -0.27 9.21
CA LEU A 42 13.83 -1.60 9.66
C LEU A 42 13.83 -2.56 8.48
N VAL A 43 14.74 -3.53 8.52
CA VAL A 43 14.72 -4.71 7.65
C VAL A 43 15.04 -5.92 8.50
N THR A 44 14.27 -6.98 8.30
CA THR A 44 14.44 -8.25 9.00
C THR A 44 14.89 -9.32 8.02
N GLU A 45 15.34 -10.45 8.56
CA GLU A 45 15.60 -11.65 7.76
C GLU A 45 14.34 -12.12 7.01
N ALA A 46 13.14 -11.82 7.54
CA ALA A 46 11.88 -12.17 6.91
C ALA A 46 11.63 -11.37 5.62
N ASP A 47 11.98 -10.08 5.55
CA ASP A 47 11.83 -9.26 4.35
C ASP A 47 12.64 -9.88 3.19
N LEU A 48 13.92 -10.18 3.42
CA LEU A 48 14.80 -10.78 2.41
C LEU A 48 14.36 -12.18 1.99
N ALA A 49 13.92 -13.01 2.95
CA ALA A 49 13.46 -14.36 2.66
C ALA A 49 12.12 -14.36 1.90
N ALA A 50 11.20 -13.47 2.24
CA ALA A 50 9.93 -13.30 1.54
C ALA A 50 10.16 -12.78 0.13
N GLU A 51 11.04 -11.79 -0.06
CA GLU A 51 11.40 -11.29 -1.39
C GLU A 51 11.96 -12.41 -2.27
N ALA A 52 12.90 -13.21 -1.75
CA ALA A 52 13.47 -14.32 -2.51
C ALA A 52 12.40 -15.32 -2.97
N ALA A 53 11.42 -15.64 -2.11
CA ALA A 53 10.32 -16.55 -2.45
C ALA A 53 9.39 -15.97 -3.54
N VAL A 54 9.03 -14.68 -3.41
CA VAL A 54 8.21 -13.97 -4.41
C VAL A 54 8.93 -13.92 -5.76
N LEU A 55 10.20 -13.49 -5.77
CA LEU A 55 10.99 -13.35 -6.98
C LEU A 55 11.22 -14.69 -7.68
N GLN A 56 11.38 -15.78 -6.93
CA GLN A 56 11.49 -17.11 -7.52
C GLN A 56 10.24 -17.46 -8.34
N VAL A 57 9.03 -17.27 -7.77
CA VAL A 57 7.77 -17.53 -8.49
C VAL A 57 7.67 -16.67 -9.75
N LEU A 58 7.94 -15.37 -9.64
CA LEU A 58 7.85 -14.45 -10.77
C LEU A 58 8.85 -14.79 -11.89
N ALA A 59 10.08 -15.18 -11.54
CA ALA A 59 11.11 -15.59 -12.50
C ALA A 59 10.76 -16.90 -13.21
N GLU A 60 10.15 -17.86 -12.51
CA GLU A 60 9.74 -19.14 -13.10
C GLU A 60 8.51 -18.99 -14.01
N ARG A 61 7.57 -18.11 -13.63
CA ARG A 61 6.25 -18.00 -14.27
C ARG A 61 6.17 -16.93 -15.34
N THR A 62 6.92 -15.84 -15.19
CA THR A 62 6.90 -14.68 -16.08
C THR A 62 8.32 -14.09 -16.26
N PRO A 63 9.30 -14.86 -16.76
CA PRO A 63 10.69 -14.41 -16.86
C PRO A 63 10.89 -13.16 -17.74
N ASP A 64 9.94 -12.85 -18.62
CA ASP A 64 9.99 -11.70 -19.52
C ASP A 64 9.52 -10.38 -18.88
N ILE A 65 8.82 -10.43 -17.74
CA ILE A 65 8.28 -9.24 -17.06
C ILE A 65 9.29 -8.74 -16.03
N GLY A 66 9.66 -7.45 -16.11
CA GLY A 66 10.57 -6.84 -15.15
C GLY A 66 9.97 -6.75 -13.75
N VAL A 67 10.81 -6.61 -12.73
CA VAL A 67 10.37 -6.50 -11.33
C VAL A 67 10.97 -5.28 -10.68
N LEU A 68 10.15 -4.49 -9.99
CA LEU A 68 10.57 -3.44 -9.07
C LEU A 68 10.23 -3.90 -7.65
N ALA A 69 11.24 -4.36 -6.92
CA ALA A 69 11.08 -4.84 -5.55
C ALA A 69 11.69 -3.85 -4.54
N GLU A 70 11.15 -3.80 -3.33
CA GLU A 70 11.62 -2.89 -2.28
C GLU A 70 13.11 -3.10 -1.93
N GLU A 71 13.54 -4.36 -1.71
CA GLU A 71 14.87 -4.63 -1.16
C GLU A 71 15.94 -4.74 -2.25
N SER A 72 15.61 -5.38 -3.38
CA SER A 72 16.55 -5.57 -4.49
C SER A 72 16.46 -4.52 -5.60
N GLY A 73 15.44 -3.66 -5.58
CA GLY A 73 15.24 -2.60 -6.56
C GLY A 73 14.78 -3.11 -7.93
N LEU A 74 15.23 -2.43 -8.99
CA LEU A 74 14.78 -2.70 -10.35
C LEU A 74 15.56 -3.83 -11.03
N SER A 75 14.86 -4.90 -11.39
CA SER A 75 15.28 -5.94 -12.32
C SER A 75 14.63 -5.74 -13.69
N GLN A 76 15.45 -5.75 -14.74
CA GLN A 76 14.99 -5.54 -16.12
C GLN A 76 14.38 -6.80 -16.71
N GLY A 77 13.21 -6.66 -17.33
CA GLY A 77 12.58 -7.69 -18.17
C GLY A 77 12.71 -7.35 -19.65
N SER A 78 12.29 -8.28 -20.52
CA SER A 78 12.21 -8.04 -21.97
C SER A 78 10.93 -7.29 -22.36
N SER A 79 9.90 -7.29 -21.50
CA SER A 79 8.67 -6.52 -21.69
C SER A 79 8.87 -5.03 -21.44
N GLU A 80 8.43 -4.20 -22.39
CA GLU A 80 8.41 -2.73 -22.25
C GLU A 80 7.10 -2.20 -21.64
N GLU A 81 6.05 -3.04 -21.58
CA GLU A 81 4.71 -2.61 -21.14
C GLU A 81 4.36 -3.12 -19.74
N LEU A 82 4.90 -4.26 -19.32
CA LEU A 82 4.54 -4.92 -18.07
C LEU A 82 5.68 -4.84 -17.05
N GLN A 83 5.32 -4.57 -15.79
CA GLN A 83 6.26 -4.57 -14.68
C GLN A 83 5.57 -5.03 -13.39
N TRP A 84 6.17 -6.00 -12.70
CA TRP A 84 5.79 -6.37 -11.35
C TRP A 84 6.31 -5.35 -10.34
N CYS A 85 5.50 -5.01 -9.35
CA CYS A 85 5.91 -4.26 -8.17
C CYS A 85 5.71 -5.15 -6.93
N VAL A 86 6.77 -5.28 -6.13
CA VAL A 86 6.82 -6.22 -5.00
C VAL A 86 7.20 -5.49 -3.73
N ASP A 87 6.33 -5.57 -2.74
CA ASP A 87 6.66 -5.30 -1.34
C ASP A 87 6.61 -6.66 -0.60
N PRO A 88 7.78 -7.22 -0.23
CA PRO A 88 7.84 -8.53 0.41
C PRO A 88 7.33 -8.49 1.86
N LEU A 89 7.34 -7.33 2.52
CA LEU A 89 6.86 -7.14 3.89
C LEU A 89 6.41 -5.69 4.12
N ASP A 90 5.18 -5.39 3.70
CA ASP A 90 4.56 -4.11 4.02
C ASP A 90 4.18 -4.10 5.51
N GLY A 91 4.65 -3.07 6.21
CA GLY A 91 4.50 -2.95 7.66
C GLY A 91 5.61 -3.64 8.46
N THR A 92 6.87 -3.58 8.02
CA THR A 92 8.04 -4.12 8.75
C THR A 92 8.09 -3.70 10.23
N THR A 93 7.71 -2.46 10.56
CA THR A 93 7.60 -2.00 11.96
C THR A 93 6.55 -2.81 12.73
N ASN A 94 5.37 -3.03 12.16
CA ASN A 94 4.31 -3.83 12.78
C ASN A 94 4.77 -5.27 12.98
N TYR A 95 5.38 -5.86 11.95
CA TYR A 95 5.93 -7.20 11.98
C TYR A 95 6.98 -7.39 13.09
N ALA A 96 7.95 -6.49 13.17
CA ALA A 96 9.02 -6.50 14.17
C ALA A 96 8.48 -6.39 15.61
N HIS A 97 7.37 -5.66 15.79
CA HIS A 97 6.70 -5.51 17.09
C HIS A 97 5.66 -6.61 17.38
N GLY A 98 5.42 -7.56 16.46
CA GLY A 98 4.43 -8.60 16.63
C GLY A 98 2.97 -8.12 16.51
N PHE A 99 2.74 -6.93 15.95
CA PHE A 99 1.42 -6.40 15.62
C PHE A 99 0.91 -7.08 14.33
N PRO A 100 -0.33 -7.62 14.30
CA PRO A 100 -0.79 -8.51 13.23
C PRO A 100 -1.12 -7.83 11.89
N PHE A 101 -0.85 -6.54 11.74
CA PHE A 101 -1.19 -5.76 10.56
C PHE A 101 0.03 -5.57 9.65
N PHE A 102 0.28 -6.55 8.80
CA PHE A 102 1.38 -6.57 7.82
C PHE A 102 0.98 -7.46 6.66
N ALA A 103 1.61 -7.29 5.50
CA ALA A 103 1.27 -8.05 4.30
C ALA A 103 2.47 -8.29 3.38
N CYS A 104 2.36 -9.29 2.51
CA CYS A 104 3.14 -9.37 1.27
C CYS A 104 2.26 -8.88 0.12
N SER A 105 2.77 -7.96 -0.70
CA SER A 105 2.04 -7.27 -1.76
C SER A 105 2.74 -7.48 -3.10
N VAL A 106 1.98 -7.95 -4.10
CA VAL A 106 2.45 -8.15 -5.48
C VAL A 106 1.44 -7.51 -6.43
N GLY A 107 1.84 -6.43 -7.09
CA GLY A 107 1.04 -5.71 -8.08
C GLY A 107 1.64 -5.77 -9.47
N LEU A 108 0.81 -5.68 -10.51
CA LEU A 108 1.25 -5.59 -11.90
C LEU A 108 0.88 -4.23 -12.47
N LEU A 109 1.87 -3.59 -13.11
CA LEU A 109 1.68 -2.40 -13.91
C LEU A 109 1.56 -2.77 -15.39
N HIS A 110 0.64 -2.11 -16.10
CA HIS A 110 0.62 -2.05 -17.56
C HIS A 110 0.78 -0.59 -18.00
N LEU A 111 1.85 -0.29 -18.72
CA LEU A 111 2.22 1.07 -19.14
C LEU A 111 2.25 2.05 -17.95
N GLY A 112 2.83 1.59 -16.83
CA GLY A 112 2.98 2.36 -15.59
C GLY A 112 1.69 2.50 -14.74
N ARG A 113 0.59 1.86 -15.14
CA ARG A 113 -0.69 1.90 -14.39
C ARG A 113 -0.95 0.58 -13.67
N PRO A 114 -1.32 0.59 -12.39
CA PRO A 114 -1.79 -0.62 -11.71
C PRO A 114 -2.98 -1.22 -12.43
N ILE A 115 -2.93 -2.52 -12.73
CA ILE A 115 -4.03 -3.22 -13.42
C ILE A 115 -4.59 -4.40 -12.64
N LEU A 116 -3.75 -5.07 -11.84
CA LEU A 116 -4.12 -6.20 -11.00
C LEU A 116 -3.12 -6.34 -9.84
N GLY A 117 -3.50 -7.07 -8.80
CA GLY A 117 -2.60 -7.38 -7.71
C GLY A 117 -3.18 -8.34 -6.68
N SER A 118 -2.30 -8.77 -5.78
CA SER A 118 -2.59 -9.64 -4.67
C SER A 118 -1.89 -9.13 -3.41
N VAL A 119 -2.62 -9.12 -2.28
CA VAL A 119 -2.12 -8.74 -0.95
C VAL A 119 -2.46 -9.87 0.01
N VAL A 120 -1.44 -10.53 0.57
CA VAL A 120 -1.58 -11.62 1.54
C VAL A 120 -1.17 -11.11 2.91
N ALA A 121 -2.09 -11.12 3.87
CA ALA A 121 -1.91 -10.62 5.22
C ALA A 121 -2.07 -11.75 6.26
N PRO A 122 -0.99 -12.48 6.59
CA PRO A 122 -1.07 -13.67 7.45
C PRO A 122 -1.56 -13.35 8.87
N GLY A 123 -1.19 -12.19 9.42
CA GLY A 123 -1.54 -11.80 10.79
C GLY A 123 -3.05 -11.62 11.02
N VAL A 124 -3.80 -11.29 9.96
CA VAL A 124 -5.27 -11.16 9.97
C VAL A 124 -5.97 -12.25 9.15
N GLN A 125 -5.22 -13.21 8.59
CA GLN A 125 -5.71 -14.34 7.80
C GLN A 125 -6.56 -13.94 6.58
N GLN A 126 -6.07 -12.94 5.84
CA GLN A 126 -6.76 -12.42 4.66
C GLN A 126 -5.87 -12.47 3.43
N HIS A 127 -6.44 -12.92 2.32
CA HIS A 127 -5.84 -12.91 0.99
C HIS A 127 -6.74 -12.13 0.04
N TYR A 128 -6.30 -10.92 -0.30
CA TYR A 128 -6.95 -10.05 -1.25
C TYR A 128 -6.36 -10.25 -2.63
N ARG A 129 -7.20 -10.35 -3.66
CA ARG A 129 -6.74 -10.42 -5.06
C ARG A 129 -7.79 -9.83 -5.99
N GLY A 130 -7.33 -9.17 -7.05
CA GLY A 130 -8.25 -8.59 -8.03
C GLY A 130 -7.56 -7.77 -9.10
N GLY A 131 -8.36 -7.27 -10.03
CA GLY A 131 -7.88 -6.41 -11.10
C GLY A 131 -8.99 -5.84 -11.95
N ARG A 132 -8.63 -4.85 -12.77
CA ARG A 132 -9.57 -4.14 -13.63
C ARG A 132 -10.24 -5.10 -14.61
N GLY A 133 -11.58 -5.17 -14.55
CA GLY A 133 -12.38 -6.08 -15.38
C GLY A 133 -12.41 -7.54 -14.88
N LEU A 134 -11.70 -7.86 -13.79
CA LEU A 134 -11.71 -9.18 -13.15
C LEU A 134 -12.54 -9.19 -11.85
N GLY A 135 -12.80 -8.01 -11.28
CA GLY A 135 -13.33 -7.86 -9.93
C GLY A 135 -12.24 -8.05 -8.87
N ALA A 136 -12.62 -7.98 -7.60
CA ALA A 136 -11.73 -8.25 -6.48
C ALA A 136 -12.41 -9.14 -5.44
N THR A 137 -11.61 -9.93 -4.73
CA THR A 137 -12.07 -10.87 -3.70
C THR A 137 -11.15 -10.85 -2.49
N CYS A 138 -11.67 -11.20 -1.31
CA CYS A 138 -10.89 -11.56 -0.14
C CYS A 138 -11.28 -12.97 0.29
N ASN A 139 -10.33 -13.91 0.33
CA ASN A 139 -10.56 -15.31 0.65
C ASN A 139 -11.69 -15.95 -0.20
N GLY A 140 -11.83 -15.51 -1.45
CA GLY A 140 -12.86 -15.96 -2.39
C GLY A 140 -14.19 -15.19 -2.34
N GLU A 141 -14.42 -14.36 -1.32
CA GLU A 141 -15.63 -13.54 -1.22
C GLU A 141 -15.47 -12.22 -1.99
N PRO A 142 -16.44 -11.79 -2.82
CA PRO A 142 -16.36 -10.54 -3.58
C PRO A 142 -16.19 -9.30 -2.69
N LEU A 143 -15.36 -8.37 -3.15
CA LEU A 143 -15.17 -7.07 -2.51
C LEU A 143 -16.05 -6.00 -3.15
N GLN A 144 -16.43 -5.03 -2.32
CA GLN A 144 -17.05 -3.79 -2.75
C GLN A 144 -16.64 -2.70 -1.76
N VAL A 145 -16.24 -1.53 -2.28
CA VAL A 145 -16.05 -0.36 -1.41
C VAL A 145 -17.34 0.01 -0.68
N SER A 146 -17.23 0.71 0.44
CA SER A 146 -18.41 1.08 1.22
C SER A 146 -19.35 2.01 0.44
N SER A 147 -20.60 2.08 0.88
CA SER A 147 -21.60 3.04 0.38
C SER A 147 -21.59 4.37 1.15
N CYS A 148 -20.58 4.61 2.00
CA CYS A 148 -20.50 5.83 2.79
C CYS A 148 -20.41 7.06 1.87
N SER A 149 -21.22 8.07 2.16
CA SER A 149 -21.35 9.27 1.33
C SER A 149 -21.18 10.58 2.11
N ALA A 150 -20.87 10.52 3.41
CA ALA A 150 -20.67 11.68 4.26
C ALA A 150 -19.48 11.47 5.19
N LEU A 151 -18.61 12.49 5.33
CA LEU A 151 -17.44 12.42 6.20
C LEU A 151 -17.81 12.13 7.67
N SER A 152 -18.93 12.68 8.15
CA SER A 152 -19.41 12.47 9.52
C SER A 152 -19.69 11.02 9.86
N ASP A 153 -19.98 10.19 8.84
CA ASP A 153 -20.27 8.76 9.01
C ASP A 153 -19.05 7.87 8.70
N ALA A 154 -17.98 8.46 8.16
CA ALA A 154 -16.83 7.74 7.64
C ALA A 154 -15.87 7.27 8.73
N LEU A 155 -15.25 6.11 8.53
CA LEU A 155 -14.07 5.62 9.23
C LEU A 155 -12.90 5.60 8.26
N LEU A 156 -11.94 6.49 8.48
CA LEU A 156 -10.81 6.64 7.57
C LEU A 156 -9.54 5.96 8.10
N VAL A 157 -8.54 5.84 7.24
CA VAL A 157 -7.20 5.36 7.59
C VAL A 157 -6.13 6.18 6.89
N THR A 158 -4.95 6.25 7.50
CA THR A 158 -3.79 6.92 6.92
C THR A 158 -2.50 6.35 7.49
N GLY A 159 -1.37 6.73 6.92
CA GLY A 159 -0.05 6.43 7.46
C GLY A 159 0.85 7.65 7.57
N PHE A 160 2.09 7.37 7.98
CA PHE A 160 3.09 8.39 8.23
C PHE A 160 4.44 7.88 7.72
N ALA A 161 4.92 8.50 6.65
CA ALA A 161 6.22 8.21 6.07
C ALA A 161 7.37 8.23 7.11
N TYR A 162 8.43 7.48 6.81
CA TYR A 162 9.62 7.39 7.68
C TYR A 162 10.33 8.74 7.85
N ASP A 163 10.20 9.63 6.86
CA ASP A 163 10.76 11.00 6.87
C ASP A 163 9.98 12.00 7.75
N ARG A 164 8.89 11.61 8.42
CA ARG A 164 8.02 12.52 9.21
C ARG A 164 8.72 13.34 10.28
N ARG A 165 9.93 12.95 10.69
CA ARG A 165 10.80 13.66 11.64
C ARG A 165 11.67 14.73 10.97
N GLU A 166 11.80 14.66 9.65
CA GLU A 166 12.70 15.45 8.81
C GLU A 166 11.93 16.46 7.95
N VAL A 167 10.63 16.26 7.72
CA VAL A 167 9.78 17.12 6.88
C VAL A 167 8.59 17.73 7.64
N VAL A 168 8.18 18.93 7.24
CA VAL A 168 7.00 19.63 7.79
C VAL A 168 5.70 19.04 7.25
N ASP A 169 5.66 18.72 5.97
CA ASP A 169 4.53 18.07 5.33
C ASP A 169 4.62 16.59 5.68
N ASN A 170 4.02 16.21 6.80
CA ASN A 170 4.16 14.90 7.43
C ASN A 170 2.81 14.27 7.77
N ASN A 171 1.72 14.79 7.20
CA ASN A 171 0.37 14.27 7.34
C ASN A 171 -0.30 14.46 8.72
N TYR A 172 0.36 15.12 9.69
CA TYR A 172 -0.22 15.33 11.02
C TYR A 172 -1.43 16.28 11.00
N SER A 173 -1.44 17.28 10.12
CA SER A 173 -2.54 18.25 10.06
C SER A 173 -3.83 17.61 9.56
N GLU A 174 -3.72 16.77 8.54
CA GLU A 174 -4.76 16.00 7.90
C GLU A 174 -5.33 14.97 8.87
N PHE A 175 -4.45 14.23 9.56
CA PHE A 175 -4.86 13.28 10.60
C PHE A 175 -5.68 13.97 11.71
N CYS A 176 -5.21 15.14 12.18
CA CYS A 176 -5.91 15.91 13.19
C CYS A 176 -7.27 16.42 12.68
N HIS A 177 -7.30 17.00 11.48
CA HIS A 177 -8.51 17.52 10.86
C HIS A 177 -9.59 16.44 10.70
N PHE A 178 -9.25 15.33 10.04
CA PHE A 178 -10.20 14.26 9.78
C PHE A 178 -10.64 13.53 11.07
N SER A 179 -9.80 13.47 12.09
CA SER A 179 -10.20 12.90 13.40
C SER A 179 -11.33 13.67 14.08
N HIS A 180 -11.55 14.94 13.73
CA HIS A 180 -12.62 15.75 14.33
C HIS A 180 -13.95 15.69 13.56
N ILE A 181 -13.92 15.34 12.28
CA ILE A 181 -15.09 15.45 11.38
C ILE A 181 -15.60 14.09 10.88
N THR A 182 -15.01 13.00 11.35
CA THR A 182 -15.35 11.62 10.98
C THR A 182 -15.59 10.76 12.23
N HIS A 183 -16.04 9.50 12.07
CA HIS A 183 -16.10 8.54 13.19
C HIS A 183 -14.72 8.15 13.72
N GLY A 184 -13.66 8.51 13.02
CA GLY A 184 -12.29 8.44 13.48
C GLY A 184 -11.34 8.06 12.36
N VAL A 185 -10.05 8.23 12.66
CA VAL A 185 -8.96 7.87 11.76
C VAL A 185 -8.15 6.74 12.38
N ARG A 186 -7.88 5.69 11.59
CA ARG A 186 -6.95 4.62 11.94
C ARG A 186 -5.56 4.93 11.39
N ARG A 187 -4.56 4.31 12.00
CA ARG A 187 -3.20 4.23 11.46
C ARG A 187 -2.79 2.77 11.45
N GLY A 188 -3.03 2.07 10.33
CA GLY A 188 -2.76 0.64 10.19
C GLY A 188 -1.28 0.37 10.10
N GLY A 189 -0.57 1.14 9.28
CA GLY A 189 0.90 1.07 9.18
C GLY A 189 1.41 0.00 8.21
N ALA A 190 0.55 -0.42 7.29
CA ALA A 190 0.88 -1.19 6.10
C ALA A 190 -0.03 -0.68 4.97
N ALA A 191 0.53 0.09 4.03
CA ALA A 191 -0.22 0.85 3.03
C ALA A 191 -1.05 -0.03 2.08
N SER A 192 -0.47 -1.14 1.63
CA SER A 192 -1.12 -2.13 0.77
C SER A 192 -2.33 -2.77 1.46
N LEU A 193 -2.24 -3.02 2.76
CA LEU A 193 -3.32 -3.59 3.57
C LEU A 193 -4.38 -2.54 3.93
N ASP A 194 -3.98 -1.30 4.20
CA ASP A 194 -4.89 -0.17 4.39
C ASP A 194 -5.75 0.06 3.13
N LEU A 195 -5.14 0.02 1.93
CA LEU A 195 -5.85 0.05 0.64
C LEU A 195 -6.79 -1.16 0.45
N ALA A 196 -6.34 -2.37 0.81
CA ALA A 196 -7.17 -3.57 0.71
C ALA A 196 -8.41 -3.51 1.63
N PHE A 197 -8.28 -2.89 2.81
CA PHE A 197 -9.40 -2.66 3.72
C PHE A 197 -10.40 -1.62 3.17
N VAL A 198 -9.92 -0.61 2.42
CA VAL A 198 -10.79 0.30 1.65
C VAL A 198 -11.52 -0.47 0.54
N ALA A 199 -10.82 -1.31 -0.22
CA ALA A 199 -11.43 -2.14 -1.25
C ALA A 199 -12.54 -3.05 -0.68
N ALA A 200 -12.36 -3.54 0.55
CA ALA A 200 -13.34 -4.36 1.26
C ALA A 200 -14.47 -3.58 1.96
N GLY A 201 -14.48 -2.25 1.85
CA GLY A 201 -15.49 -1.39 2.50
C GLY A 201 -15.45 -1.41 4.03
N SER A 202 -14.37 -1.93 4.63
CA SER A 202 -14.15 -1.89 6.08
C SER A 202 -13.62 -0.53 6.54
N LEU A 203 -13.03 0.23 5.61
CA LEU A 203 -12.58 1.60 5.76
C LEU A 203 -13.16 2.42 4.61
N ASP A 204 -13.58 3.65 4.89
CA ASP A 204 -14.29 4.50 3.93
C ASP A 204 -13.34 5.39 3.12
N GLY A 205 -12.08 5.45 3.50
CA GLY A 205 -11.08 6.16 2.72
C GLY A 205 -9.69 6.04 3.31
N TYR A 206 -8.71 6.18 2.42
CA TYR A 206 -7.29 6.17 2.72
C TYR A 206 -6.61 7.34 2.04
N TRP A 207 -5.75 8.03 2.76
CA TRP A 207 -4.81 8.98 2.17
C TRP A 207 -3.44 8.80 2.78
N GLU A 208 -2.37 8.99 2.01
CA GLU A 208 -1.00 8.98 2.54
C GLU A 208 -0.04 9.66 1.55
N ARG A 209 1.13 10.07 2.06
CA ARG A 209 2.25 10.63 1.31
C ARG A 209 3.53 9.83 1.52
N GLY A 210 4.47 9.95 0.59
CA GLY A 210 5.81 9.36 0.70
C GLY A 210 5.86 7.85 0.41
N LEU A 211 4.81 7.31 -0.22
CA LEU A 211 4.74 5.91 -0.62
C LEU A 211 5.55 5.65 -1.89
N GLN A 212 5.95 4.40 -2.07
CA GLN A 212 6.65 3.89 -3.22
C GLN A 212 5.70 3.10 -4.14
N PRO A 213 6.07 2.83 -5.40
CA PRO A 213 5.21 2.09 -6.32
C PRO A 213 4.83 0.69 -5.82
N TRP A 214 5.70 0.01 -5.06
CA TRP A 214 5.42 -1.32 -4.49
C TRP A 214 4.40 -1.29 -3.35
N ASP A 215 4.36 -0.21 -2.55
CA ASP A 215 3.33 0.00 -1.52
C ASP A 215 1.93 0.14 -2.15
N LEU A 216 1.86 0.69 -3.37
CA LEU A 216 0.63 1.14 -4.02
C LEU A 216 0.05 0.13 -5.00
N ALA A 217 0.88 -0.52 -5.82
CA ALA A 217 0.44 -1.18 -7.04
C ALA A 217 -0.69 -2.19 -6.82
N ALA A 218 -0.56 -3.10 -5.84
CA ALA A 218 -1.60 -4.10 -5.58
C ALA A 218 -2.86 -3.47 -4.97
N GLY A 219 -2.70 -2.64 -3.94
CA GLY A 219 -3.81 -2.01 -3.24
C GLY A 219 -4.67 -1.11 -4.13
N VAL A 220 -4.04 -0.32 -5.01
CA VAL A 220 -4.74 0.55 -5.97
C VAL A 220 -5.58 -0.29 -6.94
N ALA A 221 -5.01 -1.35 -7.50
CA ALA A 221 -5.75 -2.24 -8.39
C ALA A 221 -6.95 -2.91 -7.70
N LEU A 222 -6.83 -3.26 -6.42
CA LEU A 222 -7.92 -3.80 -5.61
C LEU A 222 -9.05 -2.79 -5.39
N VAL A 223 -8.71 -1.54 -5.02
CA VAL A 223 -9.70 -0.48 -4.79
C VAL A 223 -10.50 -0.20 -6.05
N GLU A 224 -9.84 -0.03 -7.20
CA GLU A 224 -10.52 0.22 -8.48
C GLU A 224 -11.38 -0.98 -8.91
N ALA A 225 -10.89 -2.21 -8.72
CA ALA A 225 -11.64 -3.42 -9.05
C ALA A 225 -12.86 -3.65 -8.14
N ALA A 226 -12.85 -3.11 -6.91
CA ALA A 226 -13.97 -3.11 -5.98
C ALA A 226 -14.95 -1.94 -6.17
N GLY A 227 -14.75 -1.10 -7.19
CA GLY A 227 -15.62 0.04 -7.52
C GLY A 227 -15.27 1.35 -6.80
N GLY A 228 -14.10 1.43 -6.17
CA GLY A 228 -13.57 2.67 -5.62
C GLY A 228 -12.87 3.54 -6.66
N VAL A 229 -12.50 4.74 -6.23
CA VAL A 229 -11.69 5.68 -7.00
C VAL A 229 -10.35 5.90 -6.32
N VAL A 230 -9.31 6.06 -7.13
CA VAL A 230 -7.96 6.39 -6.66
C VAL A 230 -7.42 7.59 -7.45
N CYS A 231 -6.90 8.58 -6.74
CA CYS A 231 -6.36 9.81 -7.31
C CYS A 231 -5.25 10.40 -6.43
N ASP A 232 -4.62 11.49 -6.88
CA ASP A 232 -3.80 12.31 -6.00
C ASP A 232 -4.67 13.25 -5.12
N TYR A 233 -4.03 14.07 -4.28
CA TYR A 233 -4.72 15.00 -3.38
C TYR A 233 -5.48 16.12 -4.09
N SER A 234 -5.23 16.33 -5.39
CA SER A 234 -5.92 17.33 -6.22
C SER A 234 -7.01 16.72 -7.10
N GLY A 235 -7.27 15.42 -6.97
CA GLY A 235 -8.22 14.69 -7.80
C GLY A 235 -7.70 14.33 -9.20
N GLN A 236 -6.41 14.55 -9.48
CA GLN A 236 -5.80 14.13 -10.74
C GLN A 236 -5.47 12.63 -10.72
N PRO A 237 -5.29 11.99 -11.89
CA PRO A 237 -4.89 10.60 -11.96
C PRO A 237 -3.65 10.32 -11.11
N LEU A 238 -3.64 9.19 -10.39
CA LEU A 238 -2.52 8.80 -9.54
C LEU A 238 -1.22 8.72 -10.34
N ASP A 239 -0.19 9.41 -9.85
CA ASP A 239 1.19 9.26 -10.27
C ASP A 239 1.95 8.50 -9.18
N LEU A 240 2.30 7.24 -9.47
CA LEU A 240 3.03 6.37 -8.54
C LEU A 240 4.39 6.94 -8.12
N SER A 241 4.98 7.86 -8.90
CA SER A 241 6.26 8.48 -8.59
C SER A 241 6.17 9.61 -7.55
N ASN A 242 4.98 10.19 -7.34
CA ASN A 242 4.76 11.26 -6.36
C ASN A 242 4.49 10.70 -4.94
N GLY A 243 4.08 9.43 -4.85
CA GLY A 243 3.84 8.76 -3.57
C GLY A 243 2.72 9.38 -2.75
N ARG A 244 1.81 10.15 -3.37
CA ARG A 244 0.62 10.73 -2.75
C ARG A 244 -0.61 10.08 -3.32
N VAL A 245 -1.44 9.52 -2.45
CA VAL A 245 -2.62 8.76 -2.85
C VAL A 245 -3.82 9.15 -2.01
N LEU A 246 -4.98 9.21 -2.65
CA LEU A 246 -6.30 9.21 -2.05
C LEU A 246 -7.09 8.06 -2.67
N ALA A 247 -7.63 7.18 -1.84
CA ALA A 247 -8.45 6.04 -2.25
C ALA A 247 -9.75 6.03 -1.43
N CYS A 248 -10.92 5.97 -2.08
CA CYS A 248 -12.21 6.03 -1.40
C CYS A 248 -13.37 5.58 -2.33
N PRO A 249 -14.60 5.40 -1.83
CA PRO A 249 -15.79 5.42 -2.67
C PRO A 249 -15.95 6.77 -3.39
N GLU A 250 -16.47 6.77 -4.62
CA GLU A 250 -16.67 7.98 -5.43
C GLU A 250 -17.46 9.08 -4.68
N ALA A 251 -18.44 8.69 -3.86
CA ALA A 251 -19.29 9.60 -3.09
C ALA A 251 -18.53 10.44 -2.05
N LEU A 252 -17.36 9.99 -1.58
CA LEU A 252 -16.54 10.73 -0.61
C LEU A 252 -15.42 11.56 -1.25
N GLN A 253 -15.12 11.34 -2.54
CA GLN A 253 -13.92 11.88 -3.18
C GLN A 253 -13.80 13.40 -3.05
N SER A 254 -14.86 14.15 -3.42
CA SER A 254 -14.84 15.61 -3.36
C SER A 254 -14.63 16.12 -1.93
N ALA A 255 -15.31 15.53 -0.95
CA ALA A 255 -15.23 15.96 0.43
C ALA A 255 -13.85 15.68 1.05
N LEU A 256 -13.22 14.56 0.67
CA LEU A 256 -11.85 14.23 1.10
C LEU A 256 -10.83 15.16 0.46
N ILE A 257 -10.94 15.47 -0.84
CA ILE A 257 -10.08 16.45 -1.53
C ILE A 257 -10.21 17.82 -0.86
N ASP A 258 -11.43 18.28 -0.61
CA ASP A 258 -11.68 19.58 0.03
C ASP A 258 -11.12 19.62 1.47
N GLY A 259 -11.21 18.52 2.21
CA GLY A 259 -10.63 18.39 3.56
C GLY A 259 -9.10 18.41 3.54
N LEU A 260 -8.47 17.69 2.60
CA LEU A 260 -7.03 17.70 2.40
C LEU A 260 -6.52 19.10 2.03
N ALA A 261 -7.20 19.80 1.12
CA ALA A 261 -6.82 21.14 0.67
C ALA A 261 -6.92 22.22 1.76
N GLN A 262 -7.72 22.00 2.81
CA GLN A 262 -7.84 22.91 3.96
C GLN A 262 -6.67 22.76 4.95
N CYS A 263 -5.96 21.63 4.90
CA CYS A 263 -4.89 21.33 5.83
C CYS A 263 -3.59 22.04 5.43
N LYS A 264 -2.83 22.46 6.44
CA LYS A 264 -1.48 23.01 6.27
C LYS A 264 -0.56 22.34 7.28
N PRO A 265 0.70 22.07 6.90
CA PRO A 265 1.69 21.51 7.81
C PRO A 265 1.67 22.16 9.19
N LEU A 266 1.61 21.33 10.23
CA LEU A 266 1.64 21.82 11.61
C LEU A 266 3.01 22.46 11.92
N PRO A 267 3.06 23.49 12.78
CA PRO A 267 4.32 24.05 13.24
C PRO A 267 5.21 22.97 13.90
N PRO A 268 6.50 22.83 13.51
CA PRO A 268 7.41 21.80 14.03
C PRO A 268 7.58 21.80 15.55
N GLU A 269 7.38 22.96 16.17
CA GLU A 269 7.47 23.16 17.62
C GLU A 269 6.42 22.34 18.38
N LEU A 270 5.31 21.96 17.74
CA LEU A 270 4.26 21.15 18.36
C LEU A 270 4.68 19.69 18.60
N TYR A 271 5.68 19.20 17.87
CA TYR A 271 6.09 17.79 17.93
C TYR A 271 7.61 17.61 18.03
N ASN A 272 8.32 18.65 18.49
CA ASN A 272 9.77 18.64 18.77
C ASN A 272 10.61 18.10 17.60
N ALA A 273 10.23 18.38 16.35
CA ALA A 273 11.02 17.99 15.20
C ALA A 273 12.17 18.97 14.97
N SER A 274 13.40 18.47 14.96
CA SER A 274 14.59 19.22 14.54
C SER A 274 14.62 19.26 13.01
N ILE A 275 13.73 20.04 12.40
CA ILE A 275 13.72 20.20 10.94
C ILE A 275 14.89 21.13 10.58
N PRO A 276 15.92 20.65 9.85
CA PRO A 276 17.01 21.53 9.43
C PRO A 276 16.43 22.67 8.57
N PRO A 277 16.95 23.90 8.69
CA PRO A 277 16.47 25.02 7.89
C PRO A 277 16.56 24.66 6.40
N ALA A 278 15.51 24.97 5.64
CA ALA A 278 15.50 24.76 4.19
C ALA A 278 16.73 25.46 3.58
N THR A 279 17.59 24.70 2.91
CA THR A 279 18.68 25.29 2.14
C THR A 279 18.06 26.14 1.04
N SER A 280 18.30 27.46 1.13
CA SER A 280 17.91 28.48 0.15
C SER A 280 18.49 28.24 -1.22
#